data_AF-A0A2N1QHF8-F1
#
_entry.id   AF-A0A2N1QHF8-F1
#
_cell.length_a   1.000
_cell.length_b   1.000
_cell.length_c   1.000
_cell.angle_alpha   90.00
_cell.angle_beta   90.00
_cell.angle_gamma   90.00
#
_symmetry.space_group_name_H-M   'P 1'
#
loop_
_entity.id
_entity.type
_entity.pdbx_description
1 polymer ?
#
loop_
_entity_poly.entity_id
_entity_poly.type
_entity_poly.pdbx_seq_one_letter_code
_entity_poly.pdbx_strand_id
1 'polypeptide(L)'
;MNKKIIVLLVFILSALSIMAISVWGSLPESNDRPSVVSITIPDFDLKNSDGDKIKSVVDTITEDDYIYEIAFTVGPINADSKIKASTNQSGVTARVDDMKSVVYVIFEIDKIGTTVTVTIWDKNTQIKDEITLMFLPPSEIIIDDPDIF
;
A
#
# COMPACT_ATOMS: atom_id res chain seq x y z
N MET A 1 62.04 -21.29 -14.75
CA MET A 1 61.12 -20.14 -14.89
C MET A 1 61.95 -18.86 -14.89
N ASN A 2 62.03 -18.14 -16.02
CA ASN A 2 62.90 -16.97 -16.14
C ASN A 2 62.42 -15.84 -15.21
N LYS A 3 63.32 -15.21 -14.45
CA LYS A 3 63.00 -14.09 -13.53
C LYS A 3 62.15 -12.99 -14.21
N LYS A 4 62.34 -12.80 -15.53
CA LYS A 4 61.55 -11.89 -16.37
C LYS A 4 60.05 -12.24 -16.44
N ILE A 5 59.71 -13.53 -16.44
CA ILE A 5 58.31 -14.01 -16.50
C ILE A 5 57.59 -13.74 -15.17
N ILE A 6 58.28 -13.89 -14.05
CA ILE A 6 57.71 -13.62 -12.72
C ILE A 6 57.36 -12.14 -12.58
N VAL A 7 58.27 -11.24 -13.00
CA VAL A 7 58.05 -9.79 -12.94
C VAL A 7 56.88 -9.36 -13.82
N LEU A 8 56.74 -9.94 -15.02
CA LEU A 8 55.60 -9.68 -15.91
C LEU A 8 54.27 -10.09 -15.25
N LEU A 9 54.25 -11.24 -14.58
CA LEU A 9 53.05 -11.79 -13.94
C LEU A 9 52.60 -10.92 -12.75
N VAL A 10 53.56 -10.43 -11.95
CA VAL A 10 53.29 -9.49 -10.86
C VAL A 10 52.70 -8.17 -11.38
N PHE A 11 53.20 -7.68 -12.52
CA PHE A 11 52.69 -6.44 -13.12
C PHE A 11 51.25 -6.58 -13.61
N ILE A 12 50.93 -7.71 -14.27
CA ILE A 12 49.57 -7.99 -14.76
C ILE A 12 48.59 -8.16 -13.58
N LEU A 13 48.97 -8.90 -12.54
CA LEU A 13 48.17 -9.06 -11.32
C LEU A 13 47.89 -7.72 -10.63
N SER A 14 48.90 -6.83 -10.57
CA SER A 14 48.74 -5.50 -9.98
C SER A 14 47.79 -4.63 -10.80
N ALA A 15 47.90 -4.65 -12.13
CA ALA A 15 47.00 -3.91 -13.01
C ALA A 15 45.54 -4.40 -12.89
N LEU A 16 45.33 -5.72 -12.84
CA LEU A 16 44.01 -6.31 -12.64
C LEU A 16 43.42 -5.96 -11.27
N SER A 17 44.24 -5.95 -10.22
CA SER A 17 43.81 -5.55 -8.88
C SER A 17 43.32 -4.10 -8.83
N ILE A 18 44.00 -3.18 -9.53
CA ILE A 18 43.61 -1.77 -9.59
C ILE A 18 42.29 -1.60 -10.35
N MET A 19 42.12 -2.30 -11.49
CA MET A 19 40.85 -2.29 -12.24
C MET A 19 39.69 -2.84 -11.41
N ALA A 20 39.91 -3.93 -10.66
CA ALA A 20 38.87 -4.51 -9.82
C ALA A 20 38.38 -3.53 -8.75
N ILE A 21 39.30 -2.81 -8.08
CA ILE A 21 38.97 -1.80 -7.07
C ILE A 21 38.25 -0.60 -7.72
N SER A 22 38.68 -0.14 -8.89
CA SER A 22 38.01 0.99 -9.56
C SER A 22 36.59 0.67 -10.00
N VAL A 23 36.34 -0.55 -10.48
CA VAL A 23 35.01 -1.00 -10.92
C VAL A 23 34.06 -1.13 -9.73
N TRP A 24 34.54 -1.63 -8.59
CA TRP A 24 33.74 -1.73 -7.37
C TRP A 24 33.42 -0.35 -6.77
N GLY A 25 34.36 0.60 -6.84
CA GLY A 25 34.14 1.98 -6.41
C GLY A 25 33.31 2.84 -7.36
N SER A 26 33.07 2.39 -8.60
CA SER A 26 32.31 3.12 -9.62
C SER A 26 30.91 2.57 -9.86
N LEU A 27 30.49 1.52 -9.16
CA LEU A 27 29.08 1.11 -9.19
C LEU A 27 28.29 2.23 -8.51
N PRO A 28 27.42 2.95 -9.23
CA PRO A 28 26.55 3.90 -8.57
C PRO A 28 25.72 3.12 -7.55
N GLU A 29 25.64 3.63 -6.32
CA GLU A 29 24.59 3.19 -5.40
C GLU A 29 23.27 3.34 -6.16
N SER A 30 22.65 2.21 -6.52
CA SER A 30 21.35 2.23 -7.20
C SER A 30 20.36 2.85 -6.22
N ASN A 31 20.07 4.13 -6.42
CA ASN A 31 18.99 4.84 -5.76
C ASN A 31 17.62 4.47 -6.36
N ASP A 32 17.55 3.41 -7.18
CA ASP A 32 16.30 2.91 -7.72
C ASP A 32 15.53 2.24 -6.59
N ARG A 33 14.60 3.00 -6.04
CA ARG A 33 13.59 2.44 -5.14
C ARG A 33 12.81 1.37 -5.91
N PRO A 34 12.54 0.22 -5.28
CA PRO A 34 11.75 -0.83 -5.93
C PRO A 34 10.36 -0.31 -6.31
N SER A 35 9.76 -0.88 -7.36
CA SER A 35 8.37 -0.59 -7.69
C SER A 35 7.42 -1.19 -6.65
N VAL A 36 6.24 -0.60 -6.52
CA VAL A 36 5.16 -1.16 -5.68
C VAL A 36 4.76 -2.53 -6.22
N VAL A 37 4.62 -3.50 -5.31
CA VAL A 37 4.19 -4.87 -5.61
C VAL A 37 2.86 -5.20 -4.95
N SER A 38 2.55 -4.55 -3.83
CA SER A 38 1.27 -4.75 -3.14
C SER A 38 0.81 -3.48 -2.46
N ILE A 39 -0.50 -3.28 -2.46
CA ILE A 39 -1.21 -2.38 -1.56
C ILE A 39 -2.21 -3.24 -0.80
N THR A 40 -2.28 -3.08 0.51
CA THR A 40 -3.19 -3.87 1.34
C THR A 40 -3.80 -3.02 2.43
N ILE A 41 -5.12 -3.02 2.47
CA ILE A 41 -5.97 -2.52 3.56
C ILE A 41 -6.16 -3.68 4.54
N PRO A 42 -5.49 -3.67 5.70
CA PRO A 42 -5.50 -4.79 6.64
C PRO A 42 -6.76 -4.81 7.53
N ASP A 43 -7.39 -3.65 7.75
CA ASP A 43 -8.53 -3.51 8.65
C ASP A 43 -9.85 -3.57 7.87
N PHE A 44 -10.51 -4.73 7.90
CA PHE A 44 -11.84 -4.98 7.36
C PHE A 44 -12.53 -6.04 8.21
N ASP A 45 -13.86 -6.02 8.26
CA ASP A 45 -14.62 -6.92 9.12
C ASP A 45 -15.00 -8.21 8.38
N LEU A 46 -15.38 -8.09 7.10
CA LEU A 46 -15.85 -9.19 6.29
C LEU A 46 -15.22 -9.13 4.90
N LYS A 47 -15.08 -10.30 4.28
CA LYS A 47 -14.72 -10.45 2.87
C LYS A 47 -15.81 -11.25 2.19
N ASN A 48 -16.41 -10.70 1.13
CA ASN A 48 -17.47 -11.41 0.41
C ASN A 48 -16.90 -12.57 -0.43
N SER A 49 -17.78 -13.36 -1.05
CA SER A 49 -17.39 -14.47 -1.94
C SER A 49 -16.58 -14.04 -3.17
N ASP A 50 -16.75 -12.79 -3.59
CA ASP A 50 -16.07 -12.20 -4.75
C ASP A 50 -14.69 -11.61 -4.37
N GLY A 51 -14.40 -11.54 -3.07
CA GLY A 51 -13.14 -11.07 -2.51
C GLY A 51 -13.11 -9.60 -2.12
N ASP A 52 -14.23 -8.89 -2.16
CA ASP A 52 -14.35 -7.50 -1.73
C ASP A 52 -14.34 -7.40 -0.21
N LYS A 53 -13.62 -6.40 0.28
CA LYS A 53 -13.53 -6.10 1.71
C LYS A 53 -14.67 -5.19 2.13
N ILE A 54 -15.30 -5.52 3.26
CA ILE A 54 -16.42 -4.79 3.82
C ILE A 54 -16.06 -4.38 5.25
N LYS A 55 -16.29 -3.11 5.57
CA LYS A 55 -16.09 -2.52 6.91
C LYS A 55 -17.36 -1.83 7.38
N SER A 56 -17.80 -2.14 8.59
CA SER A 56 -18.91 -1.47 9.26
C SER A 56 -18.40 -0.20 9.95
N VAL A 57 -19.07 0.94 9.73
CA VAL A 57 -18.61 2.27 10.20
C VAL A 57 -19.61 3.01 11.10
N VAL A 58 -20.66 2.32 11.55
CA VAL A 58 -21.87 2.88 12.18
C VAL A 58 -21.60 3.66 13.47
N ASP A 59 -20.53 3.33 14.19
CA ASP A 59 -20.21 3.95 15.48
C ASP A 59 -19.10 5.01 15.40
N THR A 60 -18.52 5.23 14.22
CA THR A 60 -17.31 6.07 14.06
C THR A 60 -17.59 7.40 13.36
N ILE A 61 -18.67 7.50 12.59
CA ILE A 61 -18.93 8.68 11.76
C ILE A 61 -20.25 9.32 12.19
N THR A 62 -20.17 10.56 12.68
CA THR A 62 -21.30 11.35 13.18
C THR A 62 -21.31 12.73 12.53
N GLU A 63 -22.35 13.54 12.75
CA GLU A 63 -22.37 14.93 12.25
C GLU A 63 -21.22 15.78 12.83
N ASP A 64 -20.77 15.46 14.05
CA ASP A 64 -19.64 16.10 14.70
C ASP A 64 -18.28 15.54 14.23
N ASP A 65 -18.26 14.32 13.70
CA ASP A 65 -17.07 13.64 13.19
C ASP A 65 -17.36 12.91 11.87
N TYR A 66 -17.23 13.65 10.77
CA TYR A 66 -17.58 13.19 9.42
C TYR A 66 -16.38 12.60 8.66
N ILE A 67 -15.31 12.24 9.36
CA ILE A 67 -14.07 11.73 8.78
C ILE A 67 -13.83 10.29 9.24
N TYR A 68 -13.58 9.40 8.31
CA TYR A 68 -13.19 8.01 8.58
C TYR A 68 -11.77 7.74 8.10
N GLU A 69 -10.97 7.08 8.92
CA GLU A 69 -9.58 6.77 8.62
C GLU A 69 -9.43 5.32 8.14
N ILE A 70 -8.80 5.13 6.98
CA ILE A 70 -8.46 3.82 6.44
C ILE A 70 -6.94 3.69 6.41
N ALA A 71 -6.38 2.87 7.28
CA ALA A 71 -4.97 2.52 7.20
C ALA A 71 -4.71 1.57 6.02
N PHE A 72 -3.60 1.77 5.32
CA PHE A 72 -3.13 0.88 4.26
C PHE A 72 -1.64 0.60 4.41
N THR A 73 -1.18 -0.45 3.75
CA THR A 73 0.23 -0.86 3.73
C THR A 73 0.69 -1.01 2.29
N VAL A 74 1.92 -0.57 2.01
CA VAL A 74 2.55 -0.66 0.69
C VAL A 74 3.76 -1.56 0.78
N GLY A 75 3.81 -2.57 -0.08
CA GLY A 75 4.92 -3.50 -0.19
C GLY A 75 5.69 -3.28 -1.50
N PRO A 76 7.02 -3.24 -1.48
CA PRO A 76 7.93 -3.24 -0.32
C PRO A 76 8.02 -1.87 0.42
N ILE A 77 8.52 -1.86 1.67
CA ILE A 77 8.56 -0.69 2.59
C ILE A 77 9.21 0.58 1.99
N ASN A 78 10.15 0.42 1.05
CA ASN A 78 10.87 1.54 0.42
C ASN A 78 10.46 1.75 -1.05
N ALA A 79 9.28 1.29 -1.45
CA ALA A 79 8.83 1.41 -2.84
C ALA A 79 8.67 2.88 -3.26
N ASP A 80 8.89 3.16 -4.55
CA ASP A 80 8.51 4.46 -5.14
C ASP A 80 7.00 4.51 -5.39
N SER A 81 6.25 4.66 -4.30
CA SER A 81 4.80 4.68 -4.31
C SER A 81 4.25 6.09 -4.47
N LYS A 82 3.29 6.25 -5.37
CA LYS A 82 2.48 7.46 -5.53
C LYS A 82 1.02 7.11 -5.36
N ILE A 83 0.59 7.04 -4.11
CA ILE A 83 -0.73 6.55 -3.74
C ILE A 83 -1.79 7.59 -4.06
N LYS A 84 -2.94 7.09 -4.53
CA LYS A 84 -4.16 7.84 -4.76
C LYS A 84 -5.32 7.07 -4.18
N ALA A 85 -6.36 7.81 -3.83
CA ALA A 85 -7.63 7.24 -3.42
C ALA A 85 -8.79 7.95 -4.13
N SER A 86 -9.88 7.22 -4.30
CA SER A 86 -11.15 7.72 -4.83
C SER A 86 -12.31 6.99 -4.19
N THR A 87 -13.45 7.62 -4.24
CA THR A 87 -14.73 7.10 -3.80
C THR A 87 -15.64 6.90 -5.02
N ASN A 88 -16.59 5.99 -4.92
CA ASN A 88 -17.64 5.80 -5.92
C ASN A 88 -18.86 6.71 -5.74
N GLN A 89 -18.93 7.46 -4.63
CA GLN A 89 -20.06 8.34 -4.29
C GLN A 89 -19.71 9.82 -4.42
N SER A 90 -20.63 10.58 -5.00
CA SER A 90 -20.56 12.05 -5.01
C SER A 90 -20.87 12.60 -3.63
N GLY A 91 -20.15 13.65 -3.21
CA GLY A 91 -20.25 14.22 -1.86
C GLY A 91 -19.46 13.43 -0.80
N VAL A 92 -18.65 12.45 -1.20
CA VAL A 92 -17.67 11.80 -0.33
C VAL A 92 -16.30 11.91 -0.97
N THR A 93 -15.33 12.45 -0.25
CA THR A 93 -13.97 12.70 -0.77
C THR A 93 -12.95 11.83 -0.06
N ALA A 94 -12.03 11.21 -0.79
CA ALA A 94 -10.88 10.52 -0.22
C ALA A 94 -9.62 11.39 -0.31
N ARG A 95 -8.88 11.53 0.79
CA ARG A 95 -7.58 12.19 0.85
C ARG A 95 -6.53 11.25 1.40
N VAL A 96 -5.39 11.17 0.74
CA VAL A 96 -4.29 10.30 1.15
C VAL A 96 -3.26 11.09 1.95
N ASP A 97 -2.81 10.52 3.05
CA ASP A 97 -1.64 10.94 3.81
C ASP A 97 -0.56 9.85 3.69
N ASP A 98 0.38 10.11 2.78
CA ASP A 98 1.47 9.21 2.45
C ASP A 98 2.44 9.01 3.63
N MET A 99 2.54 9.99 4.55
CA MET A 99 3.46 9.90 5.69
C MET A 99 2.95 8.92 6.75
N LYS A 100 1.64 8.92 6.98
CA LYS A 100 0.99 8.00 7.94
C LYS A 100 0.49 6.71 7.32
N SER A 101 0.49 6.61 5.98
CA SER A 101 -0.14 5.51 5.25
C SER A 101 -1.63 5.35 5.61
N VAL A 102 -2.34 6.49 5.62
CA VAL A 102 -3.77 6.58 5.94
C VAL A 102 -4.52 7.29 4.83
N VAL A 103 -5.72 6.82 4.52
CA VAL A 103 -6.69 7.52 3.67
C VAL A 103 -7.83 8.03 4.54
N TYR A 104 -8.01 9.35 4.55
CA TYR A 104 -9.13 10.02 5.19
C TYR A 104 -10.30 10.08 4.21
N VAL A 105 -11.41 9.48 4.58
CA VAL A 105 -12.68 9.51 3.84
C VAL A 105 -13.57 10.54 4.51
N ILE A 106 -13.85 11.61 3.80
CA ILE A 106 -14.56 12.78 4.30
C ILE A 106 -15.96 12.77 3.69
N PHE A 107 -16.97 12.69 4.55
CA PHE A 107 -18.37 12.65 4.14
C PHE A 107 -18.99 14.05 4.21
N GLU A 108 -19.78 14.42 3.21
CA GLU A 108 -20.75 15.49 3.36
C GLU A 108 -21.87 15.03 4.31
N ILE A 109 -22.45 15.97 5.06
CA ILE A 109 -23.44 15.68 6.12
C ILE A 109 -24.62 14.87 5.59
N ASP A 110 -25.09 15.17 4.38
CA ASP A 110 -26.21 14.49 3.71
C ASP A 110 -25.84 13.11 3.13
N LYS A 111 -24.57 12.71 3.24
CA LYS A 111 -24.04 11.42 2.77
C LYS A 111 -23.59 10.51 3.90
N ILE A 112 -23.65 10.97 5.15
CA ILE A 112 -23.46 10.10 6.32
C ILE A 112 -24.54 9.01 6.29
N GLY A 113 -24.15 7.75 6.48
CA GLY A 113 -25.09 6.62 6.38
C GLY A 113 -25.18 5.98 4.99
N THR A 114 -24.45 6.46 3.99
CA THR A 114 -24.46 5.88 2.63
C THR A 114 -23.31 4.90 2.42
N THR A 115 -23.58 3.78 1.75
CA THR A 115 -22.52 2.82 1.40
C THR A 115 -21.54 3.44 0.39
N VAL A 116 -20.26 3.44 0.75
CA VAL A 116 -19.17 4.01 -0.07
C VAL A 116 -18.10 2.98 -0.30
N THR A 117 -17.70 2.80 -1.54
CA THR A 117 -16.50 2.03 -1.89
C THR A 117 -15.34 2.98 -2.10
N VAL A 118 -14.26 2.72 -1.37
CA VAL A 118 -13.00 3.46 -1.45
C VAL A 118 -11.99 2.58 -2.16
N THR A 119 -11.45 3.10 -3.25
CA THR A 119 -10.36 2.47 -4.01
C THR A 119 -9.07 3.18 -3.68
N ILE A 120 -8.04 2.42 -3.29
CA ILE A 120 -6.69 2.93 -3.07
C ILE A 120 -5.78 2.29 -4.11
N TRP A 121 -5.01 3.09 -4.83
CA TRP A 121 -4.11 2.57 -5.87
C TRP A 121 -2.84 3.37 -6.00
N ASP A 122 -1.81 2.73 -6.53
CA ASP A 122 -0.58 3.39 -6.92
C ASP A 122 -0.67 3.93 -8.35
N LYS A 123 -0.32 5.21 -8.54
CA LYS A 123 -0.36 5.87 -9.85
C LYS A 123 0.64 5.24 -10.84
N ASN A 124 1.78 4.76 -10.33
CA ASN A 124 2.88 4.29 -11.16
C ASN A 124 2.62 2.88 -11.70
N THR A 125 2.25 1.96 -10.81
CA THR A 125 2.09 0.52 -11.09
C THR A 125 0.65 0.09 -11.32
N GLN A 126 -0.35 0.94 -11.02
CA GLN A 126 -1.78 0.64 -11.11
C GLN A 126 -2.25 -0.50 -10.19
N ILE A 127 -1.40 -0.95 -9.26
CA ILE A 127 -1.78 -1.90 -8.23
C ILE A 127 -2.79 -1.21 -7.31
N LYS A 128 -3.88 -1.90 -6.98
CA LYS A 128 -4.99 -1.34 -6.23
C LYS A 128 -5.56 -2.32 -5.21
N ASP A 129 -6.21 -1.76 -4.21
CA ASP A 129 -7.02 -2.45 -3.22
C ASP A 129 -8.30 -1.63 -2.96
N GLU A 130 -9.38 -2.32 -2.62
CA GLU A 130 -10.71 -1.72 -2.52
C GLU A 130 -11.37 -2.15 -1.20
N ILE A 131 -12.07 -1.21 -0.57
CA ILE A 131 -12.84 -1.47 0.64
C ILE A 131 -14.18 -0.76 0.57
N THR A 132 -15.25 -1.47 0.92
CA THR A 132 -16.60 -0.92 1.00
C THR A 132 -16.94 -0.62 2.45
N LEU A 133 -17.16 0.67 2.73
CA LEU A 133 -17.67 1.18 3.99
C LEU A 133 -19.20 1.06 3.97
N MET A 134 -19.73 0.23 4.87
CA MET A 134 -21.15 -0.01 5.01
C MET A 134 -21.65 0.59 6.31
N PHE A 135 -22.64 1.47 6.20
CA PHE A 135 -23.37 2.02 7.32
C PHE A 135 -24.60 1.15 7.54
N LEU A 136 -24.44 0.09 8.33
CA LEU A 136 -25.59 -0.70 8.73
C LEU A 136 -26.52 0.15 9.61
N PRO A 137 -27.85 0.00 9.51
CA PRO A 137 -28.73 0.56 10.52
C PRO A 137 -28.37 -0.05 11.90
N PRO A 138 -28.45 0.72 13.00
CA PRO A 138 -28.22 0.18 14.33
C PRO A 138 -29.34 -0.82 14.65
N SER A 139 -29.03 -2.11 14.48
CA SER A 139 -29.86 -3.18 15.02
C SER A 139 -29.04 -4.47 15.02
N GLU A 140 -28.81 -5.00 16.23
CA GLU A 140 -28.93 -6.43 16.45
C GLU A 140 -30.11 -6.96 15.63
N ILE A 141 -29.85 -7.88 14.69
CA ILE A 141 -30.44 -9.22 14.73
C ILE A 141 -29.41 -10.17 14.11
N ILE A 142 -28.52 -10.71 14.93
CA ILE A 142 -27.96 -12.04 14.65
C ILE A 142 -29.16 -12.99 14.85
N ILE A 143 -29.81 -13.41 13.77
CA ILE A 143 -30.66 -14.60 13.86
C ILE A 143 -29.68 -15.77 13.96
N ASP A 144 -29.36 -16.14 15.19
CA ASP A 144 -28.81 -17.46 15.50
C ASP A 144 -29.97 -18.43 15.20
N ASP A 145 -30.02 -18.97 13.99
CA ASP A 145 -31.04 -19.94 13.58
C ASP A 145 -30.76 -21.27 14.30
N PRO A 146 -31.53 -21.66 15.34
CA PRO A 146 -31.28 -22.87 16.09
C PRO A 146 -31.99 -24.09 15.48
N ASP A 147 -32.62 -23.97 14.30
CA ASP A 147 -33.34 -25.08 13.66
C ASP A 147 -32.48 -25.89 12.66
N ILE A 148 -31.15 -25.74 12.70
CA ILE A 148 -30.22 -26.70 12.10
C ILE A 148 -29.93 -27.83 13.11
N PHE A 149 -30.93 -28.70 13.34
CA PHE A 149 -30.75 -30.04 13.89
C PHE A 149 -31.43 -31.09 13.00
#